data_AF-A0A061DTH5-F1
#
_entry.id   AF-A0A061DTH5-F1
#
_cell.length_a   1.000
_cell.length_b   1.000
_cell.length_c   1.000
_cell.angle_alpha   90.00
_cell.angle_beta   90.00
_cell.angle_gamma   90.00
#
_symmetry.space_group_name_H-M   'P 1'
#
loop_
_entity.id
_entity.type
_entity.pdbx_description
1 polymer ?
#
loop_
_entity_poly.entity_id
_entity_poly.type
_entity_poly.pdbx_seq_one_letter_code
_entity_poly.pdbx_strand_id
1 'polypeptide(L)'
;MGVGGKFWELLKPYARREGFDFLRDKKVAIDLSFWIVQHETAIKNRARNPHLRLTFFRTINLFSKFGAFPVFVLDGTPSPLKSQARIARFFRFSGIDTSTSTGVEEGVSKERNSAFSKCVDDCVELLELLGMPVLKANGEAEALCAQLNKDGHVDACITADSDAFLFGATCVIKCLRPNSKEPFECYNMSDIEAGLGVKRKHLIAISLLVGNDHDLNGVQGIGLDKALRFVQRFSEDEILNRLYEIGKGDVLLFQDRVRYVDDVIPCSDESSPKPRQSHCSFCGHPGSKTAHSKFSCEYCVTANSVGCLKKSQRFQCNCLSCDKVRKENDQKKHENWWIKVCNMIAVESNFPNDEIIEMYMGNNHRMFTEDGSLLAWGDPKTELVVDFLAYHQSWQRSFVRQRILPMLSTMYLREMARNPNKTLLVGQYEFHSIQRVKIRYGHQSYVVKWKKAISGELSCAVPVERSNMQEEECTEVDDEPVDLLDDSIDPQIHVDGCCILTDESPALVCLAFPKEVVKFIQEKELKEMKRRKTSMIKSEGSSEMSELSKPQGVQLSITEFYRSTKIQSQAKPGEDLAKLSYNPGDGSSKQKRKVSSPNLSKAVRRRLFFG
;
A
#
# COMPACT_ATOMS: atom_id res chain seq x y z
N MET A 1 9.99 6.51 6.06
CA MET A 1 9.40 5.19 6.29
C MET A 1 9.91 4.36 5.16
N GLY A 2 11.10 3.86 5.43
CA GLY A 2 12.04 3.30 4.49
C GLY A 2 12.59 4.23 3.40
N VAL A 3 13.15 3.59 2.38
CA VAL A 3 13.82 4.15 1.20
C VAL A 3 13.23 5.47 0.68
N GLY A 4 14.12 6.46 0.53
CA GLY A 4 13.80 7.79 0.03
C GLY A 4 13.36 7.86 -1.44
N GLY A 5 13.24 9.09 -1.95
CA GLY A 5 13.04 9.32 -3.40
C GLY A 5 11.71 8.84 -3.99
N LYS A 6 10.67 8.60 -3.18
CA LYS A 6 9.37 8.01 -3.58
C LYS A 6 9.46 6.55 -4.08
N PHE A 7 10.29 5.73 -3.43
CA PHE A 7 10.51 4.32 -3.79
C PHE A 7 9.24 3.51 -4.10
N TRP A 8 8.15 3.69 -3.33
CA TRP A 8 6.87 3.03 -3.60
C TRP A 8 6.25 3.34 -4.98
N GLU A 9 6.49 4.51 -5.57
CA GLU A 9 6.00 4.84 -6.91
C GLU A 9 6.83 4.17 -8.02
N LEU A 10 8.11 3.84 -7.76
CA LEU A 10 8.94 3.00 -8.63
C LEU A 10 8.44 1.54 -8.62
N LEU A 11 8.06 1.02 -7.45
CA LEU A 11 7.57 -0.37 -7.34
C LEU A 11 6.14 -0.54 -7.90
N LYS A 12 5.33 0.52 -7.90
CA LYS A 12 3.89 0.53 -8.22
C LYS A 12 3.48 -0.17 -9.53
N PRO A 13 4.24 -0.14 -10.64
CA PRO A 13 3.91 -0.89 -11.85
C PRO A 13 3.97 -2.41 -11.68
N TYR A 14 4.68 -2.90 -10.66
CA TYR A 14 4.88 -4.32 -10.34
C TYR A 14 3.98 -4.80 -9.20
N ALA A 15 3.05 -3.96 -8.74
CA ALA A 15 2.06 -4.33 -7.73
C ALA A 15 0.98 -5.26 -8.32
N ARG A 16 0.79 -6.43 -7.71
CA ARG A 16 -0.37 -7.27 -7.97
C ARG A 16 -1.59 -6.71 -7.25
N ARG A 17 -2.74 -6.78 -7.93
CA ARG A 17 -4.06 -6.37 -7.43
C ARG A 17 -4.82 -7.63 -7.01
N GLU A 18 -4.51 -8.10 -5.81
CA GLU A 18 -4.99 -9.40 -5.30
C GLU A 18 -6.38 -9.28 -4.66
N GLY A 19 -7.27 -10.22 -4.97
CA GLY A 19 -8.63 -10.24 -4.42
C GLY A 19 -8.68 -10.53 -2.92
N PHE A 20 -9.83 -10.29 -2.28
CA PHE A 20 -9.98 -10.47 -0.82
C PHE A 20 -9.70 -11.90 -0.32
N ASP A 21 -9.92 -12.90 -1.17
CA ASP A 21 -9.64 -14.30 -0.85
C ASP A 21 -8.13 -14.63 -0.86
N PHE A 22 -7.26 -13.73 -1.33
CA PHE A 22 -5.79 -13.92 -1.33
C PHE A 22 -5.22 -14.16 0.07
N LEU A 23 -5.84 -13.61 1.11
CA LEU A 23 -5.43 -13.78 2.51
C LEU A 23 -6.03 -15.02 3.19
N ARG A 24 -6.91 -15.77 2.50
CA ARG A 24 -7.60 -16.91 3.10
C ARG A 24 -6.61 -18.02 3.43
N ASP A 25 -6.67 -18.44 4.69
CA ASP A 25 -5.86 -19.48 5.33
C ASP A 25 -4.34 -19.26 5.30
N LYS A 26 -3.91 -18.03 4.96
CA LYS A 26 -2.51 -17.58 5.05
C LYS A 26 -2.16 -17.06 6.44
N LYS A 27 -0.93 -17.33 6.86
CA LYS A 27 -0.27 -16.68 8.00
C LYS A 27 0.30 -15.34 7.55
N VAL A 28 0.11 -14.28 8.34
CA VAL A 28 0.50 -12.93 7.92
C VAL A 28 1.15 -12.18 9.07
N ALA A 29 2.40 -11.75 8.91
CA ALA A 29 3.04 -10.87 9.89
C ALA A 29 2.52 -9.43 9.74
N ILE A 30 2.31 -8.75 10.86
CA ILE A 30 1.75 -7.40 10.93
C ILE A 30 2.67 -6.54 11.80
N ASP A 31 3.15 -5.47 11.22
CA ASP A 31 3.79 -4.37 11.93
C ASP A 31 2.75 -3.63 12.78
N LEU A 32 2.72 -3.92 14.10
CA LEU A 32 1.76 -3.32 15.02
C LEU A 32 2.12 -1.86 15.34
N SER A 33 3.41 -1.54 15.39
CA SER A 33 3.89 -0.16 15.59
C SER A 33 3.31 0.77 14.53
N PHE A 34 3.45 0.42 13.24
CA PHE A 34 2.88 1.19 12.14
C PHE A 34 1.35 1.31 12.25
N TRP A 35 0.65 0.24 12.66
CA TRP A 35 -0.79 0.30 12.87
C TRP A 35 -1.19 1.29 13.96
N ILE A 36 -0.60 1.22 15.16
CA ILE A 36 -0.94 2.12 16.28
C ILE A 36 -0.76 3.58 15.87
N VAL A 37 0.34 3.90 15.18
CA VAL A 37 0.60 5.26 14.70
C VAL A 37 -0.39 5.69 13.60
N GLN A 38 -0.77 4.77 12.71
CA GLN A 38 -1.84 5.03 11.74
C GLN A 38 -3.19 5.29 12.42
N HIS A 39 -3.46 4.65 13.57
CA HIS A 39 -4.71 4.82 14.32
C HIS A 39 -4.82 6.21 14.95
N GLU A 40 -3.74 6.71 15.53
CA GLU A 40 -3.68 8.08 16.08
C GLU A 40 -3.83 9.17 15.01
N THR A 41 -3.27 8.95 13.82
CA THR A 41 -3.35 9.91 12.72
C THR A 41 -4.68 9.87 11.98
N ALA A 42 -5.35 8.72 11.90
CA ALA A 42 -6.64 8.56 11.24
C ALA A 42 -7.82 9.15 12.04
N ILE A 43 -7.92 8.85 13.35
CA ILE A 43 -9.11 9.23 14.13
C ILE A 43 -8.91 10.59 14.82
N LYS A 44 -9.30 11.67 14.12
CA LYS A 44 -9.34 13.06 14.63
C LYS A 44 -10.24 13.17 15.88
N ASN A 45 -9.68 13.09 17.09
CA ASN A 45 -10.28 13.48 18.40
C ASN A 45 -11.68 12.94 18.79
N ARG A 46 -12.33 12.06 18.01
CA ARG A 46 -13.73 11.66 18.20
C ARG A 46 -13.94 10.28 18.85
N ALA A 47 -12.90 9.45 19.00
CA ALA A 47 -13.00 8.15 19.66
C ALA A 47 -12.07 8.05 20.87
N ARG A 48 -12.55 7.39 21.93
CA ARG A 48 -11.76 6.97 23.09
C ARG A 48 -10.79 5.87 22.67
N ASN A 49 -9.52 5.96 23.09
CA ASN A 49 -8.45 4.99 22.82
C ASN A 49 -8.48 4.42 21.38
N PRO A 50 -8.24 5.24 20.34
CA PRO A 50 -8.45 4.85 18.95
C PRO A 50 -7.58 3.65 18.51
N HIS A 51 -6.39 3.49 19.11
CA HIS A 51 -5.52 2.34 18.91
C HIS A 51 -6.23 1.01 19.25
N LEU A 52 -6.84 0.91 20.43
CA LEU A 52 -7.60 -0.29 20.84
C LEU A 52 -8.79 -0.56 19.92
N ARG A 53 -9.56 0.49 19.56
CA ARG A 53 -10.73 0.34 18.68
C ARG A 53 -10.32 -0.25 17.33
N LEU A 54 -9.29 0.31 16.69
CA LEU A 54 -8.86 -0.11 15.36
C LEU A 54 -8.10 -1.44 15.40
N THR A 55 -7.27 -1.70 16.41
CA THR A 55 -6.65 -3.02 16.62
C THR A 55 -7.71 -4.11 16.76
N PHE A 56 -8.76 -3.90 17.56
CA PHE A 56 -9.89 -4.84 17.67
C PHE A 56 -10.56 -5.10 16.31
N PHE A 57 -11.09 -4.06 15.66
CA PHE A 57 -11.84 -4.26 14.41
C PHE A 57 -11.00 -4.79 13.25
N ARG A 58 -9.73 -4.38 13.13
CA ARG A 58 -8.84 -4.91 12.10
C ARG A 58 -8.49 -6.38 12.34
N THR A 59 -8.25 -6.78 13.59
CA THR A 59 -7.98 -8.18 13.95
C THR A 59 -9.18 -9.08 13.66
N ILE A 60 -10.38 -8.68 14.08
CA ILE A 60 -11.62 -9.41 13.77
C ILE A 60 -11.80 -9.55 12.25
N ASN A 61 -11.64 -8.45 11.48
CA ASN A 61 -11.76 -8.49 10.02
C ASN A 61 -10.69 -9.36 9.33
N LEU A 62 -9.43 -9.31 9.76
CA LEU A 62 -8.39 -10.20 9.23
C LEU A 62 -8.76 -11.67 9.47
N PHE A 63 -9.17 -12.01 10.68
CA PHE A 63 -9.43 -13.39 11.06
C PHE A 63 -10.70 -13.96 10.40
N SER A 64 -11.84 -13.26 10.49
CA SER A 64 -13.14 -13.78 10.01
C SER A 64 -13.43 -13.44 8.55
N LYS A 65 -13.37 -12.15 8.18
CA LYS A 65 -13.74 -11.67 6.84
C LYS A 65 -12.73 -12.08 5.77
N PHE A 66 -11.43 -11.97 6.08
CA PHE A 66 -10.35 -12.33 5.15
C PHE A 66 -9.84 -13.76 5.35
N GLY A 67 -10.17 -14.42 6.47
CA GLY A 67 -9.73 -15.78 6.75
C GLY A 67 -8.23 -15.90 7.01
N ALA A 68 -7.54 -14.82 7.41
CA ALA A 68 -6.12 -14.87 7.70
C ALA A 68 -5.81 -15.49 9.08
N PHE A 69 -4.53 -15.77 9.30
CA PHE A 69 -3.93 -16.12 10.58
C PHE A 69 -2.88 -15.04 10.93
N PRO A 70 -3.28 -13.95 11.60
CA PRO A 70 -2.39 -12.82 11.83
C PRO A 70 -1.35 -13.09 12.94
N VAL A 71 -0.12 -12.64 12.74
CA VAL A 71 0.98 -12.62 13.72
C VAL A 71 1.38 -11.17 13.92
N PHE A 72 1.32 -10.66 15.15
CA PHE A 72 1.66 -9.26 15.42
C PHE A 72 3.12 -9.14 15.83
N VAL A 73 3.80 -8.13 15.30
CA VAL A 73 5.20 -7.85 15.57
C VAL A 73 5.34 -6.44 16.15
N LEU A 74 6.00 -6.36 17.29
CA LEU A 74 6.36 -5.15 18.02
C LEU A 74 7.78 -4.74 17.69
N ASP A 75 8.04 -3.42 17.67
CA ASP A 75 9.41 -2.91 17.72
C ASP A 75 10.14 -3.33 19.00
N GLY A 76 11.44 -3.52 18.83
CA GLY A 76 12.43 -3.61 19.89
C GLY A 76 13.07 -2.26 20.18
N THR A 77 14.39 -2.24 20.35
CA THR A 77 15.16 -1.02 20.58
C THR A 77 15.66 -0.49 19.23
N PRO A 78 15.30 0.72 18.79
CA PRO A 78 15.78 1.27 17.52
C PRO A 78 17.29 1.47 17.55
N SER A 79 17.95 1.32 16.39
CA SER A 79 19.38 1.59 16.26
C SER A 79 19.74 3.06 16.61
N PRO A 80 20.99 3.34 17.04
CA PRO A 80 21.44 4.71 17.26
C PRO A 80 21.25 5.60 16.02
N LEU A 81 21.53 5.05 14.83
CA LEU A 81 21.33 5.73 13.55
C LEU A 81 19.85 6.07 13.30
N LYS A 82 18.91 5.11 13.43
CA LYS A 82 17.46 5.38 13.27
C LYS A 82 16.95 6.40 14.30
N SER A 83 17.51 6.38 15.51
CA SER A 83 17.20 7.35 16.57
C SER A 83 17.68 8.76 16.22
N GLN A 84 18.94 8.92 15.78
CA GLN A 84 19.49 10.20 15.31
C GLN A 84 18.75 10.72 14.07
N ALA A 85 18.42 9.85 13.11
CA ALA A 85 17.67 10.17 11.91
C ALA A 85 16.26 10.72 12.25
N ARG A 86 15.51 10.05 13.13
CA ARG A 86 14.20 10.53 13.65
C ARG A 86 14.32 11.92 14.29
N ILE A 87 15.35 12.14 15.12
CA ILE A 87 15.61 13.45 15.74
C ILE A 87 15.92 14.53 14.68
N ALA A 88 16.81 14.23 13.72
CA ALA A 88 17.19 15.17 12.67
C ALA A 88 16.02 15.56 11.75
N ARG A 89 15.13 14.61 11.42
CA ARG A 89 13.88 14.91 10.70
C ARG A 89 12.96 15.81 11.50
N PHE A 90 12.79 15.55 12.80
CA PHE A 90 11.95 16.37 13.67
C PHE A 90 12.39 17.85 13.66
N PHE A 91 13.70 18.13 13.74
CA PHE A 91 14.22 19.50 13.60
C PHE A 91 13.93 20.09 12.21
N ARG A 92 14.27 19.36 11.14
CA ARG A 92 13.99 19.77 9.74
C ARG A 92 12.53 20.15 9.50
N PHE A 93 11.58 19.43 10.10
CA PHE A 93 10.14 19.68 9.95
C PHE A 93 9.56 20.68 10.95
N SER A 94 10.23 20.95 12.07
CA SER A 94 9.79 21.91 13.08
C SER A 94 10.29 23.32 12.85
N GLY A 95 11.34 23.51 12.04
CA GLY A 95 11.94 24.82 11.78
C GLY A 95 12.66 25.40 13.00
N ILE A 96 13.16 24.52 13.88
CA ILE A 96 13.96 24.88 15.06
C ILE A 96 15.42 24.58 14.71
N ASP A 97 16.27 25.60 14.78
CA ASP A 97 17.71 25.43 14.51
C ASP A 97 18.39 24.61 15.61
N THR A 98 19.12 23.57 15.18
CA THR A 98 19.83 22.58 16.01
C THR A 98 20.84 23.18 17.00
N SER A 99 21.16 24.47 16.87
CA SER A 99 22.13 25.20 17.70
C SER A 99 21.55 25.82 18.98
N THR A 100 20.24 25.68 19.26
CA THR A 100 19.55 26.52 20.27
C THR A 100 18.88 25.81 21.45
N SER A 101 18.97 24.47 21.61
CA SER A 101 18.06 23.73 22.51
C SER A 101 18.69 22.66 23.44
N THR A 102 19.84 22.94 24.07
CA THR A 102 20.53 22.06 25.06
C THR A 102 19.79 21.81 26.40
N GLY A 103 18.45 21.87 26.46
CA GLY A 103 17.73 21.65 27.73
C GLY A 103 16.20 21.59 27.72
N VAL A 104 15.51 21.64 26.58
CA VAL A 104 14.03 21.58 26.53
C VAL A 104 13.50 20.19 26.13
N GLU A 105 14.39 19.28 25.75
CA GLU A 105 14.05 18.14 24.89
C GLU A 105 13.70 16.84 25.65
N GLU A 106 14.23 16.63 26.86
CA GLU A 106 14.04 15.36 27.58
C GLU A 106 12.61 15.13 28.10
N GLY A 107 11.98 16.14 28.71
CA GLY A 107 10.67 15.94 29.38
C GLY A 107 9.58 15.55 28.39
N VAL A 108 9.45 16.32 27.32
CA VAL A 108 8.38 16.17 26.32
C VAL A 108 8.59 14.92 25.44
N SER A 109 9.83 14.45 25.27
CA SER A 109 10.10 13.18 24.58
C SER A 109 9.83 11.97 25.48
N LYS A 110 10.26 12.01 26.76
CA LYS A 110 9.98 10.95 27.75
C LYS A 110 8.47 10.74 27.96
N GLU A 111 7.69 11.81 28.07
CA GLU A 111 6.22 11.77 28.22
C GLU A 111 5.47 11.23 26.99
N ARG A 112 5.98 11.49 25.78
CA ARG A 112 5.38 10.97 24.54
C ARG A 112 5.72 9.50 24.31
N ASN A 113 6.97 9.12 24.58
CA ASN A 113 7.40 7.73 24.50
C ASN A 113 6.61 6.87 25.49
N SER A 114 6.36 7.34 26.72
CA SER A 114 5.55 6.59 27.69
C SER A 114 4.07 6.50 27.29
N ALA A 115 3.49 7.55 26.68
CA ALA A 115 2.14 7.50 26.13
C ALA A 115 2.02 6.49 24.97
N PHE A 116 3.00 6.45 24.05
CA PHE A 116 3.04 5.48 22.97
C PHE A 116 3.25 4.05 23.49
N SER A 117 4.21 3.83 24.41
CA SER A 117 4.41 2.54 25.08
C SER A 117 3.11 2.05 25.72
N LYS A 118 2.38 2.90 26.43
CA LYS A 118 1.07 2.51 26.97
C LYS A 118 0.06 2.10 25.88
N CYS A 119 0.03 2.80 24.75
CA CYS A 119 -0.85 2.40 23.63
C CYS A 119 -0.45 1.07 22.99
N VAL A 120 0.85 0.73 23.03
CA VAL A 120 1.38 -0.58 22.65
C VAL A 120 0.94 -1.63 23.66
N ASP A 121 1.17 -1.41 24.95
CA ASP A 121 0.82 -2.34 26.03
C ASP A 121 -0.70 -2.64 26.04
N ASP A 122 -1.56 -1.61 25.97
CA ASP A 122 -3.02 -1.73 25.82
C ASP A 122 -3.37 -2.63 24.59
N CYS A 123 -2.69 -2.45 23.44
CA CYS A 123 -2.93 -3.29 22.26
C CYS A 123 -2.43 -4.73 22.42
N VAL A 124 -1.29 -4.94 23.09
CA VAL A 124 -0.74 -6.29 23.34
C VAL A 124 -1.69 -7.09 24.22
N GLU A 125 -2.16 -6.51 25.34
CA GLU A 125 -3.14 -7.16 26.21
C GLU A 125 -4.40 -7.55 25.44
N LEU A 126 -4.97 -6.63 24.65
CA LEU A 126 -6.13 -6.93 23.80
C LEU A 126 -5.87 -8.10 22.84
N LEU A 127 -4.69 -8.16 22.20
CA LEU A 127 -4.33 -9.21 21.25
C LEU A 127 -4.13 -10.57 21.94
N GLU A 128 -3.52 -10.60 23.11
CA GLU A 128 -3.38 -11.81 23.93
C GLU A 128 -4.73 -12.31 24.46
N LEU A 129 -5.63 -11.40 24.87
CA LEU A 129 -7.00 -11.74 25.24
C LEU A 129 -7.82 -12.27 24.05
N LEU A 130 -7.51 -11.84 22.83
CA LEU A 130 -8.05 -12.39 21.58
C LEU A 130 -7.36 -13.69 21.13
N GLY A 131 -6.32 -14.17 21.83
CA GLY A 131 -5.58 -15.39 21.47
C GLY A 131 -4.66 -15.25 20.26
N MET A 132 -4.24 -14.04 19.90
CA MET A 132 -3.32 -13.80 18.79
C MET A 132 -1.84 -13.95 19.21
N PRO A 133 -0.96 -14.54 18.39
CA PRO A 133 0.46 -14.54 18.65
C PRO A 133 1.05 -13.14 18.46
N VAL A 134 1.71 -12.65 19.50
CA VAL A 134 2.45 -11.37 19.52
C VAL A 134 3.93 -11.67 19.74
N LEU A 135 4.79 -11.07 18.91
CA LEU A 135 6.23 -11.22 18.95
C LEU A 135 6.89 -9.85 19.09
N LYS A 136 8.06 -9.80 19.74
CA LYS A 136 8.87 -8.58 19.83
C LYS A 136 10.16 -8.77 19.03
N ALA A 137 10.48 -7.81 18.17
CA ALA A 137 11.75 -7.76 17.45
C ALA A 137 12.89 -7.33 18.38
N ASN A 138 14.13 -7.67 18.04
CA ASN A 138 15.31 -7.13 18.70
C ASN A 138 15.48 -5.62 18.41
N GLY A 139 15.19 -5.21 17.16
CA GLY A 139 15.26 -3.83 16.69
C GLY A 139 13.95 -3.37 16.07
N GLU A 140 13.76 -3.67 14.78
CA GLU A 140 12.66 -3.13 13.97
C GLU A 140 11.62 -4.21 13.62
N ALA A 141 10.33 -3.87 13.71
CA ALA A 141 9.24 -4.81 13.47
C ALA A 141 9.24 -5.32 12.02
N GLU A 142 9.51 -4.44 11.05
CA GLU A 142 9.66 -4.75 9.63
C GLU A 142 10.76 -5.79 9.36
N ALA A 143 11.83 -5.79 10.16
CA ALA A 143 12.94 -6.73 10.03
C ALA A 143 12.55 -8.16 10.48
N LEU A 144 11.86 -8.27 11.62
CA LEU A 144 11.34 -9.57 12.07
C LEU A 144 10.17 -10.04 11.21
N CYS A 145 9.32 -9.14 10.68
CA CYS A 145 8.30 -9.49 9.68
C CYS A 145 8.94 -10.11 8.43
N ALA A 146 9.97 -9.45 7.89
CA ALA A 146 10.69 -9.90 6.71
C ALA A 146 11.38 -11.25 6.93
N GLN A 147 12.02 -11.43 8.09
CA GLN A 147 12.62 -12.71 8.48
C GLN A 147 11.58 -13.84 8.54
N LEU A 148 10.46 -13.65 9.24
CA LEU A 148 9.40 -14.65 9.33
C LEU A 148 8.83 -15.04 7.95
N ASN A 149 8.81 -14.11 6.99
CA ASN A 149 8.33 -14.38 5.64
C ASN A 149 9.36 -15.09 4.78
N LYS A 150 10.63 -14.70 4.88
CA LYS A 150 11.77 -15.34 4.21
C LYS A 150 11.98 -16.78 4.68
N ASP A 151 11.84 -17.01 5.98
CA ASP A 151 12.03 -18.32 6.63
C ASP A 151 10.78 -19.22 6.50
N GLY A 152 9.71 -18.76 5.84
CA GLY A 152 8.50 -19.54 5.57
C GLY A 152 7.53 -19.70 6.75
N HIS A 153 7.74 -18.97 7.85
CA HIS A 153 6.83 -18.97 9.00
C HIS A 153 5.53 -18.20 8.73
N VAL A 154 5.55 -17.18 7.85
CA VAL A 154 4.37 -16.45 7.34
C VAL A 154 4.41 -16.29 5.82
N ASP A 155 3.24 -16.23 5.19
CA ASP A 155 3.11 -16.13 3.73
C ASP A 155 3.28 -14.69 3.21
N ALA A 156 3.03 -13.68 4.04
CA ALA A 156 3.18 -12.26 3.69
C ALA A 156 3.41 -11.35 4.91
N CYS A 157 3.91 -10.14 4.66
CA CYS A 157 4.02 -9.05 5.64
C CYS A 157 3.01 -7.93 5.32
N ILE A 158 2.22 -7.48 6.29
CA ILE A 158 1.44 -6.22 6.20
C ILE A 158 2.25 -5.11 6.87
N THR A 159 2.88 -4.26 6.05
CA THR A 159 3.49 -2.99 6.47
C THR A 159 3.52 -2.02 5.28
N ALA A 160 3.47 -0.72 5.56
CA ALA A 160 3.67 0.32 4.55
C ALA A 160 5.14 0.77 4.46
N ASP A 161 6.02 0.25 5.33
CA ASP A 161 7.45 0.52 5.24
C ASP A 161 8.10 -0.34 4.15
N SER A 162 8.89 0.28 3.28
CA SER A 162 9.57 -0.43 2.20
C SER A 162 10.80 -1.21 2.68
N ASP A 163 11.31 -0.91 3.87
CA ASP A 163 12.53 -1.54 4.38
C ASP A 163 12.35 -3.03 4.67
N ALA A 164 11.09 -3.52 4.76
CA ALA A 164 10.78 -4.94 4.71
C ALA A 164 11.46 -5.67 3.53
N PHE A 165 11.56 -5.06 2.34
CA PHE A 165 12.27 -5.66 1.20
C PHE A 165 13.80 -5.70 1.38
N LEU A 166 14.36 -4.72 2.09
CA LEU A 166 15.80 -4.65 2.38
C LEU A 166 16.17 -5.72 3.42
N PHE A 167 15.33 -5.91 4.44
CA PHE A 167 15.40 -7.05 5.36
C PHE A 167 15.02 -8.39 4.71
N GLY A 168 14.59 -8.41 3.44
CA GLY A 168 14.45 -9.63 2.64
C GLY A 168 13.05 -10.25 2.59
N ALA A 169 11.99 -9.49 2.89
CA ALA A 169 10.61 -9.92 2.68
C ALA A 169 10.37 -10.30 1.21
N THR A 170 9.65 -11.40 0.98
CA THR A 170 9.34 -11.91 -0.35
C THR A 170 7.96 -11.47 -0.84
N CYS A 171 7.00 -11.25 0.07
CA CYS A 171 5.65 -10.76 -0.23
C CYS A 171 5.21 -9.69 0.78
N VAL A 172 5.01 -8.44 0.31
CA VAL A 172 4.57 -7.31 1.14
C VAL A 172 3.21 -6.78 0.68
N ILE A 173 2.29 -6.64 1.63
CA ILE A 173 0.96 -6.05 1.45
C ILE A 173 0.98 -4.65 2.06
N LYS A 174 1.08 -3.64 1.21
CA LYS A 174 1.41 -2.27 1.63
C LYS A 174 0.39 -1.61 2.57
N CYS A 175 -0.90 -1.95 2.43
CA CYS A 175 -1.94 -1.39 3.26
C CYS A 175 -3.18 -2.30 3.28
N LEU A 176 -3.78 -2.48 4.46
CA LEU A 176 -5.06 -3.16 4.62
C LEU A 176 -6.19 -2.11 4.72
N ARG A 177 -7.18 -2.20 3.83
CA ARG A 177 -8.42 -1.40 3.89
C ARG A 177 -9.63 -2.33 4.02
N PRO A 178 -10.04 -2.71 5.25
CA PRO A 178 -11.04 -3.75 5.44
C PRO A 178 -12.38 -3.48 4.76
N ASN A 179 -12.77 -2.22 4.62
CA ASN A 179 -14.06 -1.78 4.08
C ASN A 179 -13.95 -1.10 2.69
N SER A 180 -12.94 -1.46 1.89
CA SER A 180 -12.83 -1.04 0.49
C SER A 180 -13.37 -2.11 -0.47
N LYS A 181 -13.79 -1.68 -1.68
CA LYS A 181 -13.95 -2.56 -2.86
C LYS A 181 -12.63 -2.83 -3.56
N GLU A 182 -11.58 -2.06 -3.25
CA GLU A 182 -10.28 -2.18 -3.90
C GLU A 182 -9.58 -3.48 -3.50
N PRO A 183 -8.96 -4.19 -4.45
CA PRO A 183 -8.09 -5.33 -4.14
C PRO A 183 -6.84 -4.90 -3.36
N PHE A 184 -6.23 -5.85 -2.67
CA PHE A 184 -4.98 -5.63 -1.95
C PHE A 184 -3.85 -5.23 -2.90
N GLU A 185 -3.01 -4.29 -2.45
CA GLU A 185 -1.80 -3.87 -3.17
C GLU A 185 -0.62 -4.71 -2.67
N CYS A 186 -0.42 -5.85 -3.33
CA CYS A 186 0.59 -6.86 -2.99
C CYS A 186 1.81 -6.70 -3.88
N TYR A 187 3.00 -6.79 -3.31
CA TYR A 187 4.28 -6.68 -4.00
C TYR A 187 5.09 -7.95 -3.71
N ASN A 188 5.44 -8.71 -4.75
CA ASN A 188 6.35 -9.85 -4.59
C ASN A 188 7.74 -9.48 -5.09
N MET A 189 8.77 -9.93 -4.38
CA MET A 189 10.17 -9.69 -4.76
C MET A 189 10.50 -10.26 -6.15
N SER A 190 9.86 -11.37 -6.55
CA SER A 190 10.01 -11.96 -7.88
C SER A 190 9.44 -11.10 -9.02
N ASP A 191 8.35 -10.36 -8.79
CA ASP A 191 7.80 -9.42 -9.78
C ASP A 191 8.69 -8.18 -9.92
N ILE A 192 9.24 -7.71 -8.80
CA ILE A 192 10.20 -6.60 -8.74
C ILE A 192 11.50 -6.99 -9.46
N GLU A 193 12.02 -8.20 -9.23
CA GLU A 193 13.20 -8.72 -9.91
C GLU A 193 12.97 -8.87 -11.41
N ALA A 194 11.88 -9.53 -11.84
CA ALA A 194 11.56 -9.70 -13.25
C ALA A 194 11.31 -8.38 -13.99
N GLY A 195 10.79 -7.37 -13.28
CA GLY A 195 10.39 -6.08 -13.84
C GLY A 195 11.47 -5.00 -13.85
N LEU A 196 12.37 -5.00 -12.87
CA LEU A 196 13.44 -3.99 -12.71
C LEU A 196 14.86 -4.57 -12.81
N GLY A 197 15.03 -5.89 -12.80
CA GLY A 197 16.35 -6.54 -12.75
C GLY A 197 17.09 -6.33 -11.42
N VAL A 198 16.37 -5.94 -10.35
CA VAL A 198 16.96 -5.65 -9.03
C VAL A 198 16.62 -6.73 -8.01
N LYS A 199 17.57 -6.99 -7.11
CA LYS A 199 17.52 -8.00 -6.05
C LYS A 199 17.82 -7.36 -4.68
N ARG A 200 17.83 -8.12 -3.58
CA ARG A 200 17.97 -7.58 -2.20
C ARG A 200 19.19 -6.68 -2.05
N LYS A 201 20.38 -7.10 -2.48
CA LYS A 201 21.59 -6.24 -2.37
C LYS A 201 21.52 -5.00 -3.26
N HIS A 202 20.84 -5.08 -4.41
CA HIS A 202 20.57 -3.90 -5.25
C HIS A 202 19.62 -2.91 -4.58
N LEU A 203 18.57 -3.37 -3.88
CA LEU A 203 17.64 -2.49 -3.16
C LEU A 203 18.33 -1.77 -1.98
N ILE A 204 19.23 -2.46 -1.27
CA ILE A 204 20.07 -1.86 -0.23
C ILE A 204 21.06 -0.85 -0.83
N ALA A 205 21.69 -1.16 -1.96
CA ALA A 205 22.51 -0.20 -2.68
C ALA A 205 21.72 1.06 -3.10
N ILE A 206 20.47 0.92 -3.55
CA ILE A 206 19.58 2.06 -3.82
C ILE A 206 19.30 2.86 -2.53
N SER A 207 19.04 2.20 -1.40
CA SER A 207 18.70 2.88 -0.15
C SER A 207 19.89 3.62 0.50
N LEU A 208 21.11 3.15 0.29
CA LEU A 208 22.34 3.87 0.64
C LEU A 208 22.55 5.08 -0.27
N LEU A 209 22.31 4.94 -1.58
CA LEU A 209 22.51 6.02 -2.55
C LEU A 209 21.48 7.15 -2.45
N VAL A 210 20.22 6.83 -2.13
CA VAL A 210 19.08 7.78 -2.14
C VAL A 210 18.71 8.28 -0.73
N GLY A 211 19.19 7.62 0.31
CA GLY A 211 18.76 7.81 1.69
C GLY A 211 17.63 6.85 2.11
N ASN A 212 17.56 6.60 3.42
CA ASN A 212 16.74 5.59 4.08
C ASN A 212 16.33 6.05 5.50
N ASP A 213 15.89 5.13 6.36
CA ASP A 213 15.45 5.46 7.73
C ASP A 213 16.57 5.60 8.77
N HIS A 214 17.83 5.35 8.39
CA HIS A 214 19.04 5.48 9.22
C HIS A 214 19.97 6.63 8.75
N ASP A 215 20.10 6.82 7.44
CA ASP A 215 20.73 8.00 6.82
C ASP A 215 19.74 8.73 5.91
N LEU A 216 19.47 10.00 6.23
CA LEU A 216 18.49 10.84 5.55
C LEU A 216 18.96 11.42 4.22
N ASN A 217 20.27 11.46 4.00
CA ASN A 217 20.87 12.21 2.90
C ASN A 217 21.27 11.28 1.75
N GLY A 218 21.76 10.09 2.08
CA GLY A 218 22.42 9.23 1.09
C GLY A 218 23.57 9.98 0.43
N VAL A 219 23.75 9.76 -0.88
CA VAL A 219 24.76 10.48 -1.66
C VAL A 219 24.18 11.75 -2.28
N GLN A 220 24.77 12.91 -1.99
CA GLN A 220 24.22 14.19 -2.39
C GLN A 220 24.07 14.31 -3.92
N GLY A 221 22.82 14.54 -4.35
CA GLY A 221 22.48 14.69 -5.76
C GLY A 221 22.22 13.38 -6.51
N ILE A 222 22.26 12.22 -5.85
CA ILE A 222 21.77 10.95 -6.40
C ILE A 222 20.30 10.75 -6.01
N GLY A 223 19.41 10.84 -7.00
CA GLY A 223 17.99 10.50 -6.85
C GLY A 223 17.70 9.08 -7.34
N LEU A 224 16.48 8.60 -7.08
CA LEU A 224 16.05 7.22 -7.35
C LEU A 224 16.33 6.74 -8.79
N ASP A 225 16.02 7.55 -9.81
CA ASP A 225 16.30 7.20 -11.22
C ASP A 225 17.79 7.04 -11.52
N LYS A 226 18.66 7.82 -10.85
CA LYS A 226 20.11 7.69 -11.00
C LYS A 226 20.62 6.44 -10.28
N ALA A 227 20.15 6.20 -9.06
CA ALA A 227 20.53 5.03 -8.26
C ALA A 227 20.13 3.73 -8.96
N LEU A 228 18.87 3.62 -9.43
CA LEU A 228 18.39 2.46 -10.18
C LEU A 228 19.28 2.17 -11.42
N ARG A 229 19.50 3.19 -12.26
CA ARG A 229 20.35 3.08 -13.45
C ARG A 229 21.81 2.76 -13.15
N PHE A 230 22.29 3.07 -11.95
CA PHE A 230 23.64 2.73 -11.50
C PHE A 230 23.70 1.28 -11.02
N VAL A 231 22.80 0.85 -10.13
CA VAL A 231 22.84 -0.51 -9.56
C VAL A 231 22.58 -1.60 -10.61
N GLN A 232 21.72 -1.32 -11.61
CA GLN A 232 21.44 -2.21 -12.75
C GLN A 232 22.66 -2.52 -13.64
N ARG A 233 23.84 -1.92 -13.38
CA ARG A 233 25.08 -2.19 -14.13
C ARG A 233 25.96 -3.26 -13.51
N PHE A 234 25.59 -3.78 -12.36
CA PHE A 234 26.34 -4.78 -11.63
C PHE A 234 25.47 -6.01 -11.39
N SER A 235 26.12 -7.14 -11.11
CA SER A 235 25.43 -8.29 -10.53
C SER A 235 25.15 -8.06 -9.05
N GLU A 236 24.20 -8.83 -8.48
CA GLU A 236 23.83 -8.67 -7.06
C GLU A 236 25.03 -8.88 -6.14
N ASP A 237 25.91 -9.82 -6.44
CA ASP A 237 27.05 -10.14 -5.59
C ASP A 237 28.22 -9.15 -5.74
N GLU A 238 28.24 -8.36 -6.82
CA GLU A 238 29.23 -7.31 -7.01
C GLU A 238 28.81 -5.96 -6.42
N ILE A 239 27.52 -5.61 -6.40
CA ILE A 239 27.08 -4.22 -6.19
C ILE A 239 27.65 -3.56 -4.94
N LEU A 240 27.66 -4.26 -3.80
CA LEU A 240 28.18 -3.70 -2.53
C LEU A 240 29.70 -3.53 -2.59
N ASN A 241 30.43 -4.53 -3.10
CA ASN A 241 31.88 -4.45 -3.33
C ASN A 241 32.25 -3.27 -4.24
N ARG A 242 31.44 -3.00 -5.27
CA ARG A 242 31.62 -1.87 -6.19
C ARG A 242 31.37 -0.52 -5.52
N LEU A 243 30.42 -0.43 -4.59
CA LEU A 243 30.24 0.77 -3.76
C LEU A 243 31.47 1.03 -2.88
N TYR A 244 32.08 -0.02 -2.28
CA TYR A 244 33.33 0.13 -1.51
C TYR A 244 34.52 0.59 -2.35
N GLU A 245 34.72 0.02 -3.54
CA GLU A 245 35.79 0.44 -4.47
C GLU A 245 35.64 1.93 -4.84
N ILE A 246 34.43 2.36 -5.20
CA ILE A 246 34.16 3.74 -5.59
C ILE A 246 34.26 4.70 -4.39
N GLY A 247 33.75 4.33 -3.22
CA GLY A 247 33.84 5.12 -1.99
C GLY A 247 35.29 5.34 -1.52
N LYS A 248 36.20 4.41 -1.81
CA LYS A 248 37.65 4.56 -1.56
C LYS A 248 38.38 5.42 -2.61
N GLY A 249 37.72 5.77 -3.71
CA GLY A 249 38.28 6.58 -4.79
C GLY A 249 38.89 5.79 -5.96
N ASP A 250 38.71 4.46 -6.03
CA ASP A 250 39.29 3.59 -7.08
C ASP A 250 38.52 3.66 -8.42
N VAL A 251 38.20 4.88 -8.88
CA VAL A 251 37.38 5.15 -10.08
C VAL A 251 38.07 4.70 -11.38
N LEU A 252 39.40 4.55 -11.39
CA LEU A 252 40.21 4.32 -12.58
C LEU A 252 40.11 2.91 -13.20
N LEU A 253 39.65 1.90 -12.46
CA LEU A 253 39.65 0.50 -12.92
C LEU A 253 38.51 0.14 -13.91
N PHE A 254 37.55 1.04 -14.14
CA PHE A 254 36.32 0.73 -14.87
C PHE A 254 36.37 0.93 -16.40
N GLN A 255 37.42 1.55 -16.95
CA GLN A 255 37.48 1.80 -18.40
C GLN A 255 37.72 0.55 -19.26
N ASP A 256 38.33 -0.52 -18.72
CA ASP A 256 38.67 -1.72 -19.50
C ASP A 256 37.56 -2.78 -19.55
N ARG A 257 36.73 -2.93 -18.51
CA ARG A 257 35.75 -4.03 -18.44
C ARG A 257 34.41 -3.78 -19.15
N VAL A 258 34.05 -2.53 -19.47
CA VAL A 258 32.77 -2.21 -20.15
C VAL A 258 32.80 -2.53 -21.66
N ARG A 259 33.93 -3.06 -22.18
CA ARG A 259 34.14 -3.31 -23.62
C ARG A 259 33.76 -4.70 -24.14
N TYR A 260 33.44 -5.68 -23.29
CA TYR A 260 33.28 -7.07 -23.73
C TYR A 260 32.11 -7.80 -23.06
N VAL A 261 30.90 -7.68 -23.65
CA VAL A 261 29.97 -8.80 -23.91
C VAL A 261 29.15 -8.46 -25.15
N ASP A 262 29.64 -8.83 -26.33
CA ASP A 262 28.82 -9.13 -27.51
C ASP A 262 29.72 -9.84 -28.54
N ASP A 263 29.60 -11.17 -28.64
CA ASP A 263 30.45 -12.00 -29.52
C ASP A 263 29.98 -11.93 -30.99
N VAL A 264 30.69 -11.15 -31.81
CA VAL A 264 30.73 -11.38 -33.27
C VAL A 264 32.13 -11.10 -33.85
N ILE A 265 32.86 -12.19 -34.11
CA ILE A 265 33.85 -12.43 -35.18
C ILE A 265 34.77 -11.23 -35.58
N PRO A 266 36.09 -11.31 -35.34
CA PRO A 266 37.04 -10.34 -35.86
C PRO A 266 37.28 -10.54 -37.37
N CYS A 267 36.64 -9.73 -38.21
CA CYS A 267 37.05 -9.56 -39.60
C CYS A 267 38.20 -8.56 -39.72
N SER A 268 39.20 -8.94 -40.51
CA SER A 268 40.45 -8.23 -40.76
C SER A 268 40.31 -6.90 -41.52
N ASP A 269 41.28 -6.03 -41.30
CA ASP A 269 41.76 -4.91 -42.15
C ASP A 269 40.77 -3.86 -42.68
N GLU A 270 40.93 -2.63 -42.16
CA GLU A 270 40.97 -1.37 -42.94
C GLU A 270 41.20 -0.18 -41.99
N SER A 271 42.46 0.07 -41.64
CA SER A 271 42.88 1.21 -40.81
C SER A 271 43.01 2.51 -41.62
N SER A 272 41.87 3.06 -42.06
CA SER A 272 41.81 4.43 -42.60
C SER A 272 40.60 5.22 -42.06
N PRO A 273 40.77 6.51 -41.65
CA PRO A 273 39.66 7.33 -41.21
C PRO A 273 38.83 7.78 -42.42
N LYS A 274 37.85 6.97 -42.82
CA LYS A 274 36.94 7.26 -43.94
C LYS A 274 36.32 8.66 -43.76
N PRO A 275 36.43 9.57 -44.74
CA PRO A 275 36.03 10.96 -44.57
C PRO A 275 34.53 11.06 -44.24
N ARG A 276 34.19 11.89 -43.25
CA ARG A 276 32.81 12.09 -42.79
C ARG A 276 31.93 12.49 -43.98
N GLN A 277 30.85 11.75 -44.24
CA GLN A 277 29.86 12.17 -45.24
C GLN A 277 29.32 13.55 -44.85
N SER A 278 29.47 14.51 -45.77
CA SER A 278 28.89 15.84 -45.58
C SER A 278 27.36 15.77 -45.70
N HIS A 279 26.67 16.58 -44.91
CA HIS A 279 25.21 16.63 -44.88
C HIS A 279 24.72 18.06 -45.06
N CYS A 280 23.63 18.24 -45.80
CA CYS A 280 23.11 19.54 -46.14
C CYS A 280 22.51 20.19 -44.90
N SER A 281 22.95 21.40 -44.54
CA SER A 281 22.47 22.09 -43.34
C SER A 281 20.97 22.43 -43.37
N PHE A 282 20.35 22.44 -44.57
CA PHE A 282 18.94 22.73 -44.75
C PHE A 282 18.03 21.49 -44.62
N CYS A 283 18.29 20.40 -45.35
CA CYS A 283 17.48 19.17 -45.31
C CYS A 283 18.02 18.04 -44.43
N GLY A 284 19.31 18.05 -44.10
CA GLY A 284 19.97 17.02 -43.29
C GLY A 284 20.35 15.74 -44.04
N HIS A 285 20.08 15.64 -45.35
CA HIS A 285 20.48 14.51 -46.19
C HIS A 285 21.95 14.62 -46.66
N PRO A 286 22.60 13.51 -47.08
CA PRO A 286 23.96 13.51 -47.60
C PRO A 286 24.15 14.48 -48.78
N GLY A 287 25.31 15.13 -48.86
CA GLY A 287 25.62 16.21 -49.81
C GLY A 287 25.76 17.58 -49.12
N SER A 288 26.34 18.56 -49.81
CA SER A 288 26.49 19.92 -49.27
C SER A 288 25.27 20.79 -49.60
N LYS A 289 25.04 21.87 -48.83
CA LYS A 289 23.98 22.86 -49.14
C LYS A 289 24.17 23.44 -50.55
N THR A 290 25.41 23.69 -50.96
CA THR A 290 25.74 24.24 -52.29
C THR A 290 25.53 23.23 -53.43
N ALA A 291 25.76 21.93 -53.19
CA ALA A 291 25.40 20.89 -54.15
C ALA A 291 23.88 20.79 -54.31
N HIS A 292 23.13 20.78 -53.20
CA HIS A 292 21.67 20.74 -53.18
C HIS A 292 20.97 22.03 -53.67
N SER A 293 21.71 23.12 -53.88
CA SER A 293 21.22 24.31 -54.59
C SER A 293 21.47 24.25 -56.10
N LYS A 294 22.30 23.32 -56.59
CA LYS A 294 22.62 23.13 -58.02
C LYS A 294 21.96 21.88 -58.62
N PHE A 295 21.75 20.84 -57.80
CA PHE A 295 21.15 19.57 -58.17
C PHE A 295 20.03 19.22 -57.18
N SER A 296 18.97 18.56 -57.65
CA SER A 296 17.88 18.08 -56.78
C SER A 296 18.38 17.05 -55.77
N CYS A 297 17.99 17.20 -54.49
CA CYS A 297 18.31 16.20 -53.47
C CYS A 297 17.42 14.97 -53.63
N GLU A 298 18.01 13.82 -53.93
CA GLU A 298 17.35 12.52 -54.15
C GLU A 298 16.40 12.10 -53.02
N TYR A 299 16.71 12.50 -51.79
CA TYR A 299 15.95 12.20 -50.57
C TYR A 299 14.85 13.24 -50.26
N CYS A 300 14.79 14.36 -50.99
CA CYS A 300 13.71 15.35 -50.87
C CYS A 300 12.73 15.15 -52.02
N VAL A 301 11.53 14.65 -51.72
CA VAL A 301 10.44 14.55 -52.69
C VAL A 301 9.91 15.95 -53.00
N THR A 302 10.48 16.60 -54.02
CA THR A 302 10.04 17.90 -54.55
C THR A 302 9.66 17.77 -56.01
N ALA A 303 8.41 18.13 -56.35
CA ALA A 303 7.86 17.94 -57.70
C ALA A 303 8.56 18.77 -58.80
N ASN A 304 9.21 19.87 -58.43
CA ASN A 304 10.02 20.68 -59.33
C ASN A 304 11.51 20.58 -58.92
N SER A 305 12.38 20.32 -59.89
CA SER A 305 13.69 19.67 -59.74
C SER A 305 14.85 20.54 -59.20
N VAL A 306 14.59 21.54 -58.36
CA VAL A 306 15.66 22.37 -57.74
C VAL A 306 15.35 22.67 -56.28
N GLY A 307 16.27 22.32 -55.39
CA GLY A 307 16.25 22.68 -53.97
C GLY A 307 16.05 21.52 -53.01
N CYS A 308 15.62 21.85 -51.79
CA CYS A 308 15.49 20.93 -50.66
C CYS A 308 14.36 21.37 -49.73
N LEU A 309 13.77 20.41 -49.02
CA LEU A 309 12.85 20.70 -47.91
C LEU A 309 13.64 21.03 -46.63
N LYS A 310 13.11 21.92 -45.79
CA LYS A 310 13.69 22.23 -44.48
C LYS A 310 13.51 21.03 -43.55
N LYS A 311 14.59 20.57 -42.92
CA LYS A 311 14.55 19.48 -41.94
C LYS A 311 13.58 19.78 -40.80
N SER A 312 12.84 18.77 -40.36
CA SER A 312 11.95 18.88 -39.19
C SER A 312 12.78 19.02 -37.89
N GLN A 313 12.15 19.51 -36.82
CA GLN A 313 12.83 19.67 -35.52
C GLN A 313 13.30 18.34 -34.90
N ARG A 314 12.74 17.19 -35.35
CA ARG A 314 13.13 15.84 -34.92
C ARG A 314 13.86 15.05 -36.01
N PHE A 315 14.40 15.69 -37.03
CA PHE A 315 15.11 15.01 -38.11
C PHE A 315 16.38 14.30 -37.61
N GLN A 316 16.46 12.99 -37.85
CA GLN A 316 17.60 12.13 -37.52
C GLN A 316 18.10 11.45 -38.80
N CYS A 317 19.37 11.69 -39.19
CA CYS A 317 19.94 11.08 -40.39
C CYS A 317 20.29 9.61 -40.15
N ASN A 318 19.75 8.69 -40.95
CA ASN A 318 19.96 7.24 -40.79
C ASN A 318 21.21 6.70 -41.50
N CYS A 319 22.11 7.55 -42.02
CA CYS A 319 23.34 7.08 -42.64
C CYS A 319 24.33 6.50 -41.62
N LEU A 320 25.14 5.52 -42.06
CA LEU A 320 26.08 4.79 -41.19
C LEU A 320 27.08 5.71 -40.48
N SER A 321 27.57 6.78 -41.13
CA SER A 321 28.52 7.71 -40.49
C SER A 321 27.87 8.57 -39.40
N CYS A 322 26.62 9.03 -39.59
CA CYS A 322 25.91 9.75 -38.54
C CYS A 322 25.48 8.82 -37.41
N ASP A 323 25.21 7.55 -37.70
CA ASP A 323 24.87 6.57 -36.68
C ASP A 323 26.07 6.21 -35.78
N LYS A 324 27.25 5.98 -36.36
CA LYS A 324 28.50 5.81 -35.60
C LYS A 324 28.79 7.02 -34.71
N VAL A 325 28.71 8.24 -35.25
CA VAL A 325 28.92 9.47 -34.48
C VAL A 325 27.87 9.67 -33.38
N ARG A 326 26.60 9.26 -33.58
CA ARG A 326 25.62 9.23 -32.48
C ARG A 326 26.02 8.24 -31.39
N LYS A 327 26.29 6.99 -31.75
CA LYS A 327 26.72 5.94 -30.81
C LYS A 327 27.96 6.36 -30.01
N GLU A 328 28.98 6.91 -30.66
CA GLU A 328 30.16 7.48 -29.97
C GLU A 328 29.81 8.64 -29.02
N ASN A 329 28.94 9.55 -29.44
CA ASN A 329 28.53 10.68 -28.59
C ASN A 329 27.66 10.23 -27.41
N ASP A 330 26.79 9.23 -27.61
CA ASP A 330 25.93 8.68 -26.57
C ASP A 330 26.74 7.81 -25.59
N GLN A 331 27.75 7.07 -26.07
CA GLN A 331 28.77 6.42 -25.27
C GLN A 331 29.56 7.44 -24.42
N LYS A 332 30.06 8.53 -25.02
CA LYS A 332 30.74 9.60 -24.29
C LYS A 332 29.84 10.31 -23.28
N LYS A 333 28.56 10.54 -23.59
CA LYS A 333 27.58 11.05 -22.60
C LYS A 333 27.40 10.08 -21.44
N HIS A 334 27.37 8.79 -21.74
CA HIS A 334 27.22 7.74 -20.75
C HIS A 334 28.45 7.63 -19.83
N GLU A 335 29.66 7.63 -20.38
CA GLU A 335 30.92 7.67 -19.63
C GLU A 335 31.02 8.93 -18.76
N ASN A 336 30.72 10.11 -19.32
CA ASN A 336 30.69 11.37 -18.56
C ASN A 336 29.60 11.38 -17.47
N TRP A 337 28.49 10.68 -17.65
CA TRP A 337 27.47 10.50 -16.62
C TRP A 337 27.96 9.54 -15.53
N TRP A 338 28.61 8.44 -15.91
CA TRP A 338 29.18 7.44 -15.01
C TRP A 338 30.23 8.05 -14.08
N ILE A 339 31.21 8.76 -14.64
CA ILE A 339 32.27 9.46 -13.90
C ILE A 339 31.64 10.46 -12.91
N LYS A 340 30.59 11.20 -13.31
CA LYS A 340 29.89 12.12 -12.40
C LYS A 340 29.22 11.41 -11.23
N VAL A 341 28.63 10.24 -11.44
CA VAL A 341 28.01 9.45 -10.37
C VAL A 341 29.08 8.87 -9.44
N CYS A 342 30.15 8.30 -9.99
CA CYS A 342 31.27 7.78 -9.18
C CYS A 342 31.92 8.89 -8.34
N ASN A 343 32.12 10.08 -8.92
CA ASN A 343 32.67 11.24 -8.19
C ASN A 343 31.71 11.78 -7.13
N MET A 344 30.39 11.67 -7.29
CA MET A 344 29.43 12.00 -6.22
C MET A 344 29.60 11.03 -5.04
N ILE A 345 29.70 9.72 -5.32
CA ILE A 345 29.87 8.68 -4.31
C ILE A 345 31.21 8.83 -3.57
N ALA A 346 32.32 9.04 -4.29
CA ALA A 346 33.67 9.15 -3.74
C ALA A 346 33.93 10.44 -2.92
N VAL A 347 32.99 11.39 -2.92
CA VAL A 347 33.06 12.62 -2.11
C VAL A 347 32.42 12.44 -0.73
N GLU A 348 31.51 11.47 -0.56
CA GLU A 348 30.84 11.25 0.72
C GLU A 348 31.75 10.52 1.71
N SER A 349 31.86 11.08 2.92
CA SER A 349 32.63 10.46 3.99
C SER A 349 31.93 9.21 4.54
N ASN A 350 32.71 8.17 4.80
CA ASN A 350 32.23 6.88 5.34
C ASN A 350 31.14 6.20 4.48
N PHE A 351 31.24 6.32 3.15
CA PHE A 351 30.38 5.61 2.21
C PHE A 351 31.08 4.38 1.59
N PRO A 352 30.39 3.22 1.44
CA PRO A 352 29.07 2.92 1.99
C PRO A 352 29.14 2.66 3.50
N ASN A 353 28.00 2.80 4.19
CA ASN A 353 27.92 2.64 5.64
C ASN A 353 27.74 1.16 6.03
N ASP A 354 28.76 0.60 6.69
CA ASP A 354 28.80 -0.81 7.12
C ASP A 354 27.69 -1.18 8.11
N GLU A 355 27.43 -0.34 9.12
CA GLU A 355 26.40 -0.59 10.13
C GLU A 355 25.00 -0.75 9.50
N ILE A 356 24.70 0.06 8.48
CA ILE A 356 23.43 -0.03 7.74
C ILE A 356 23.38 -1.29 6.86
N ILE A 357 24.49 -1.64 6.20
CA ILE A 357 24.58 -2.86 5.39
C ILE A 357 24.38 -4.11 6.25
N GLU A 358 25.11 -4.22 7.36
CA GLU A 358 25.01 -5.35 8.28
C GLU A 358 23.60 -5.47 8.88
N MET A 359 22.98 -4.35 9.24
CA MET A 359 21.62 -4.32 9.77
C MET A 359 20.60 -4.87 8.76
N TYR A 360 20.63 -4.40 7.50
CA TYR A 360 19.73 -4.92 6.47
C TYR A 360 20.09 -6.32 5.97
N MET A 361 21.35 -6.77 6.07
CA MET A 361 21.79 -8.11 5.64
C MET A 361 21.58 -9.20 6.70
N GLY A 362 21.55 -8.83 7.98
CA GLY A 362 21.42 -9.73 9.12
C GLY A 362 20.19 -10.65 9.05
N ASN A 363 20.23 -11.72 9.85
CA ASN A 363 19.10 -12.64 10.06
C ASN A 363 18.85 -12.91 11.56
N ASN A 364 19.36 -12.06 12.46
CA ASN A 364 19.28 -12.23 13.92
C ASN A 364 18.28 -11.25 14.55
N HIS A 365 17.13 -11.02 13.88
CA HIS A 365 16.09 -10.11 14.39
C HIS A 365 15.27 -10.72 15.53
N ARG A 366 15.37 -12.05 15.70
CA ARG A 366 15.10 -12.80 16.93
C ARG A 366 15.91 -14.11 16.92
N MET A 367 16.39 -14.59 18.07
CA MET A 367 16.94 -15.96 18.16
C MET A 367 15.79 -16.96 18.31
N PHE A 368 15.67 -17.88 17.37
CA PHE A 368 14.72 -18.99 17.44
C PHE A 368 15.40 -20.17 18.17
N THR A 369 14.78 -20.67 19.25
CA THR A 369 15.07 -22.01 19.78
C THR A 369 14.51 -23.05 18.82
N GLU A 370 15.19 -24.20 18.70
CA GLU A 370 14.94 -25.20 17.62
C GLU A 370 13.53 -25.82 17.61
N ASP A 371 12.76 -25.67 18.70
CA ASP A 371 11.34 -26.04 18.74
C ASP A 371 10.48 -25.04 17.95
N GLY A 372 10.06 -25.44 16.74
CA GLY A 372 9.20 -24.66 15.82
C GLY A 372 7.77 -24.33 16.28
N SER A 373 7.52 -24.30 17.59
CA SER A 373 6.21 -24.17 18.25
C SER A 373 5.81 -22.71 18.56
N LEU A 374 6.46 -21.72 17.94
CA LEU A 374 6.35 -20.30 18.32
C LEU A 374 5.09 -19.56 17.83
N LEU A 375 4.35 -20.12 16.87
CA LEU A 375 3.16 -19.50 16.28
C LEU A 375 1.90 -20.34 16.57
N ALA A 376 1.28 -20.05 17.71
CA ALA A 376 0.00 -20.63 18.11
C ALA A 376 -1.10 -19.55 18.13
N TRP A 377 -2.29 -19.90 17.66
CA TRP A 377 -3.51 -19.09 17.81
C TRP A 377 -4.40 -19.77 18.83
N GLY A 378 -4.68 -19.08 19.94
CA GLY A 378 -5.51 -19.57 21.04
C GLY A 378 -6.98 -19.20 20.90
N ASP A 379 -7.81 -19.76 21.78
CA ASP A 379 -9.22 -19.34 21.95
C ASP A 379 -9.31 -17.96 22.64
N PRO A 380 -10.13 -17.02 22.15
CA PRO A 380 -10.37 -15.74 22.80
C PRO A 380 -10.94 -15.91 24.20
N LYS A 381 -10.34 -15.23 25.18
CA LYS A 381 -10.81 -15.11 26.56
C LYS A 381 -12.01 -14.16 26.59
N THR A 382 -13.12 -14.59 26.00
CA THR A 382 -14.24 -13.73 25.55
C THR A 382 -14.76 -12.79 26.63
N GLU A 383 -14.97 -13.27 27.85
CA GLU A 383 -15.47 -12.43 28.95
C GLU A 383 -14.45 -11.40 29.43
N LEU A 384 -13.14 -11.72 29.41
CA LEU A 384 -12.09 -10.74 29.68
C LEU A 384 -11.99 -9.68 28.57
N VAL A 385 -12.15 -10.06 27.29
CA VAL A 385 -12.24 -9.09 26.17
C VAL A 385 -13.46 -8.17 26.34
N VAL A 386 -14.59 -8.72 26.80
CA VAL A 386 -15.81 -7.96 27.09
C VAL A 386 -15.61 -6.93 28.20
N ASP A 387 -15.00 -7.32 29.32
CA ASP A 387 -14.75 -6.40 30.43
C ASP A 387 -13.63 -5.40 30.12
N PHE A 388 -12.55 -5.82 29.45
CA PHE A 388 -11.46 -4.96 29.00
C PHE A 388 -11.98 -3.85 28.07
N LEU A 389 -12.77 -4.20 27.04
CA LEU A 389 -13.33 -3.19 26.13
C LEU A 389 -14.45 -2.36 26.80
N ALA A 390 -15.24 -2.93 27.72
CA ALA A 390 -16.18 -2.14 28.51
C ALA A 390 -15.44 -1.08 29.36
N TYR A 391 -14.28 -1.39 29.93
CA TYR A 391 -13.47 -0.46 30.71
C TYR A 391 -12.71 0.57 29.82
N HIS A 392 -11.90 0.11 28.87
CA HIS A 392 -11.06 1.00 28.05
C HIS A 392 -11.86 1.82 27.03
N GLN A 393 -12.91 1.25 26.42
CA GLN A 393 -13.71 1.91 25.38
C GLN A 393 -15.07 2.45 25.85
N SER A 394 -15.54 2.07 27.04
CA SER A 394 -16.92 2.36 27.49
C SER A 394 -18.01 1.76 26.58
N TRP A 395 -17.70 0.65 25.89
CA TRP A 395 -18.70 -0.06 25.08
C TRP A 395 -19.61 -0.92 25.95
N GLN A 396 -20.87 -1.07 25.54
CA GLN A 396 -21.80 -2.01 26.19
C GLN A 396 -21.32 -3.46 26.02
N ARG A 397 -21.44 -4.28 27.06
CA ARG A 397 -21.02 -5.69 27.01
C ARG A 397 -21.72 -6.50 25.90
N SER A 398 -22.99 -6.20 25.64
CA SER A 398 -23.76 -6.74 24.51
C SER A 398 -23.13 -6.40 23.15
N PHE A 399 -22.72 -5.15 22.95
CA PHE A 399 -22.02 -4.70 21.75
C PHE A 399 -20.69 -5.43 21.56
N VAL A 400 -19.87 -5.58 22.61
CA VAL A 400 -18.59 -6.32 22.49
C VAL A 400 -18.84 -7.79 22.10
N ARG A 401 -19.79 -8.48 22.75
CA ARG A 401 -20.15 -9.86 22.40
C ARG A 401 -20.68 -9.98 20.97
N GLN A 402 -21.44 -9.00 20.49
CA GLN A 402 -21.86 -8.92 19.10
C GLN A 402 -20.66 -8.74 18.15
N ARG A 403 -19.70 -7.85 18.46
CA ARG A 403 -18.56 -7.58 17.56
C ARG A 403 -17.50 -8.68 17.52
N ILE A 404 -17.34 -9.48 18.59
CA ILE A 404 -16.42 -10.64 18.58
C ILE A 404 -17.06 -11.88 17.94
N LEU A 405 -18.39 -11.97 17.87
CA LEU A 405 -19.11 -13.14 17.33
C LEU A 405 -18.61 -13.63 15.96
N PRO A 406 -18.32 -12.79 14.94
CA PRO A 406 -17.83 -13.26 13.64
C PRO A 406 -16.50 -14.03 13.74
N MET A 407 -15.64 -13.66 14.68
CA MET A 407 -14.41 -14.41 14.95
C MET A 407 -14.74 -15.76 15.60
N LEU A 408 -15.60 -15.77 16.63
CA LEU A 408 -16.00 -17.00 17.33
C LEU A 408 -16.70 -18.01 16.40
N SER A 409 -17.54 -17.54 15.48
CA SER A 409 -18.21 -18.39 14.49
C SER A 409 -17.25 -18.90 13.40
N THR A 410 -16.34 -18.07 12.89
CA THR A 410 -15.25 -18.54 12.01
C THR A 410 -14.36 -19.57 12.72
N MET A 411 -14.01 -19.38 14.00
CA MET A 411 -13.25 -20.37 14.79
C MET A 411 -14.01 -21.68 14.98
N TYR A 412 -15.31 -21.59 15.30
CA TYR A 412 -16.17 -22.77 15.40
C TYR A 412 -16.23 -23.55 14.08
N LEU A 413 -16.39 -22.86 12.94
CA LEU A 413 -16.41 -23.51 11.62
C LEU A 413 -15.06 -24.12 11.23
N ARG A 414 -13.94 -23.44 11.55
CA ARG A 414 -12.58 -23.98 11.38
C ARG A 414 -12.37 -25.25 12.19
N GLU A 415 -12.87 -25.28 13.43
CA GLU A 415 -12.78 -26.47 14.27
C GLU A 415 -13.71 -27.58 13.77
N MET A 416 -14.95 -27.28 13.39
CA MET A 416 -15.88 -28.26 12.81
C MET A 416 -15.36 -28.91 11.52
N ALA A 417 -14.68 -28.13 10.66
CA ALA A 417 -14.05 -28.64 9.45
C ALA A 417 -12.85 -29.56 9.70
N ARG A 418 -12.22 -29.48 10.89
CA ARG A 418 -11.09 -30.33 11.30
C ARG A 418 -11.55 -31.54 12.12
N ASN A 419 -12.38 -31.27 13.13
CA ASN A 419 -12.88 -32.18 14.14
C ASN A 419 -14.41 -31.97 14.30
N PRO A 420 -15.27 -32.77 13.63
CA PRO A 420 -16.74 -32.60 13.64
C PRO A 420 -17.45 -32.83 14.99
N ASN A 421 -16.72 -32.86 16.10
CA ASN A 421 -17.21 -33.24 17.43
C ASN A 421 -17.77 -32.06 18.24
N LYS A 422 -17.61 -30.81 17.76
CA LYS A 422 -17.97 -29.59 18.52
C LYS A 422 -19.45 -29.24 18.36
N THR A 423 -20.26 -29.56 19.37
CA THR A 423 -21.73 -29.48 19.27
C THR A 423 -22.30 -28.06 19.16
N LEU A 424 -21.71 -27.06 19.83
CA LEU A 424 -22.32 -25.72 19.97
C LEU A 424 -21.32 -24.56 19.82
N LEU A 425 -21.74 -23.54 19.07
CA LEU A 425 -21.14 -22.20 19.02
C LEU A 425 -21.44 -21.44 20.32
N VAL A 426 -20.37 -20.97 20.98
CA VAL A 426 -20.40 -20.31 22.32
C VAL A 426 -21.19 -21.11 23.37
N GLY A 427 -21.20 -22.45 23.23
CA GLY A 427 -21.94 -23.35 24.13
C GLY A 427 -23.47 -23.21 24.13
N GLN A 428 -24.05 -22.41 23.22
CA GLN A 428 -25.48 -22.05 23.23
C GLN A 428 -26.18 -22.18 21.88
N TYR A 429 -25.45 -22.13 20.77
CA TYR A 429 -26.05 -22.05 19.44
C TYR A 429 -25.61 -23.22 18.56
N GLU A 430 -26.56 -23.87 17.90
CA GLU A 430 -26.30 -24.88 16.87
C GLU A 430 -26.55 -24.29 15.46
N PHE A 431 -25.88 -24.86 14.46
CA PHE A 431 -26.10 -24.48 13.07
C PHE A 431 -27.55 -24.78 12.66
N HIS A 432 -28.26 -23.80 12.08
CA HIS A 432 -29.63 -23.98 11.62
C HIS A 432 -29.70 -24.12 10.09
N SER A 433 -29.20 -23.13 9.36
CA SER A 433 -29.32 -23.06 7.90
C SER A 433 -28.50 -21.90 7.33
N ILE A 434 -28.07 -22.01 6.07
CA ILE A 434 -27.71 -20.83 5.28
C ILE A 434 -29.01 -20.09 4.90
N GLN A 435 -29.12 -18.82 5.26
CA GLN A 435 -30.29 -17.99 4.96
C GLN A 435 -30.24 -17.44 3.52
N ARG A 436 -29.07 -16.92 3.11
CA ARG A 436 -28.85 -16.31 1.78
C ARG A 436 -27.36 -16.18 1.47
N VAL A 437 -27.05 -16.01 0.20
CA VAL A 437 -25.76 -15.45 -0.23
C VAL A 437 -25.82 -13.92 -0.08
N LYS A 438 -24.74 -13.33 0.42
CA LYS A 438 -24.56 -11.88 0.58
C LYS A 438 -23.30 -11.48 -0.18
N ILE A 439 -23.34 -10.35 -0.87
CA ILE A 439 -22.17 -9.77 -1.52
C ILE A 439 -22.01 -8.36 -0.94
N ARG A 440 -20.85 -8.09 -0.31
CA ARG A 440 -20.48 -6.76 0.18
C ARG A 440 -19.06 -6.44 -0.24
N TYR A 441 -18.86 -5.26 -0.80
CA TYR A 441 -17.55 -4.81 -1.29
C TYR A 441 -16.89 -5.76 -2.31
N GLY A 442 -17.66 -6.60 -3.02
CA GLY A 442 -17.14 -7.65 -3.90
C GLY A 442 -16.80 -8.97 -3.20
N HIS A 443 -16.79 -9.01 -1.86
CA HIS A 443 -16.66 -10.25 -1.09
C HIS A 443 -18.01 -10.97 -0.99
N GLN A 444 -18.04 -12.25 -1.38
CA GLN A 444 -19.20 -13.13 -1.25
C GLN A 444 -19.13 -13.92 0.06
N SER A 445 -20.17 -13.81 0.88
CA SER A 445 -20.36 -14.58 2.11
C SER A 445 -21.70 -15.32 2.13
N TYR A 446 -21.79 -16.36 2.95
CA TYR A 446 -23.05 -16.98 3.34
C TYR A 446 -23.53 -16.36 4.64
N VAL A 447 -24.79 -15.91 4.66
CA VAL A 447 -25.44 -15.49 5.91
C VAL A 447 -25.91 -16.76 6.61
N VAL A 448 -25.15 -17.20 7.62
CA VAL A 448 -25.46 -18.39 8.41
C VAL A 448 -26.41 -17.99 9.52
N LYS A 449 -27.52 -18.74 9.64
CA LYS A 449 -28.43 -18.66 10.78
C LYS A 449 -28.05 -19.73 11.80
N TRP A 450 -27.97 -19.33 13.05
CA TRP A 450 -27.75 -20.19 14.20
C TRP A 450 -28.99 -20.13 15.10
N LYS A 451 -29.46 -21.28 15.59
CA LYS A 451 -30.59 -21.35 16.55
C LYS A 451 -30.04 -21.60 17.95
N LYS A 452 -30.67 -21.02 18.97
CA LYS A 452 -30.34 -21.34 20.37
C LYS A 452 -30.74 -22.79 20.66
N ALA A 453 -29.81 -23.58 21.18
CA ALA A 453 -30.08 -24.94 21.61
C ALA A 453 -31.04 -24.95 22.80
N ILE A 454 -31.99 -25.88 22.80
CA ILE A 454 -32.95 -26.04 23.89
C ILE A 454 -32.28 -26.88 24.98
N SER A 455 -31.61 -26.22 25.93
CA SER A 455 -31.28 -26.87 27.21
C SER A 455 -32.59 -27.15 27.93
N GLY A 456 -32.90 -28.44 28.12
CA GLY A 456 -34.04 -28.87 28.90
C GLY A 456 -33.77 -28.73 30.39
N GLU A 457 -33.83 -27.51 30.94
CA GLU A 457 -34.23 -27.28 32.33
C GLU A 457 -34.62 -25.82 32.63
N LEU A 458 -35.74 -25.69 33.37
CA LEU A 458 -36.39 -24.54 33.97
C LEU A 458 -36.72 -23.26 33.16
N SER A 459 -38.00 -22.91 33.25
CA SER A 459 -38.59 -21.64 32.84
C SER A 459 -38.09 -20.47 33.69
N CYS A 460 -37.66 -19.39 33.02
CA CYS A 460 -37.75 -18.03 33.57
C CYS A 460 -38.46 -17.14 32.55
N ALA A 461 -39.74 -16.86 32.81
CA ALA A 461 -40.43 -15.75 32.17
C ALA A 461 -39.89 -14.44 32.76
N VAL A 462 -39.40 -13.55 31.91
CA VAL A 462 -39.09 -12.15 32.25
C VAL A 462 -39.85 -11.27 31.26
N PRO A 463 -40.52 -10.17 31.68
CA PRO A 463 -41.43 -9.44 30.82
C PRO A 463 -40.73 -8.76 29.65
N VAL A 464 -41.39 -8.74 28.48
CA VAL A 464 -40.98 -7.93 27.34
C VAL A 464 -41.42 -6.49 27.59
N GLU A 465 -40.47 -5.61 27.91
CA GLU A 465 -40.70 -4.17 27.75
C GLU A 465 -40.82 -3.85 26.26
N ARG A 466 -42.03 -3.47 25.84
CA ARG A 466 -42.26 -2.85 24.53
C ARG A 466 -41.79 -1.40 24.60
N SER A 467 -40.57 -1.12 24.16
CA SER A 467 -40.21 0.24 23.76
C SER A 467 -40.88 0.58 22.44
N ASN A 468 -41.52 1.76 22.38
CA ASN A 468 -42.30 2.17 21.22
C ASN A 468 -41.41 2.37 19.99
N MET A 469 -41.89 1.90 18.84
CA MET A 469 -41.39 2.38 17.55
C MET A 469 -41.90 3.80 17.36
N GLN A 470 -40.99 4.76 17.19
CA GLN A 470 -41.29 5.97 16.42
C GLN A 470 -40.56 5.83 15.09
N GLU A 471 -41.35 5.88 14.01
CA GLU A 471 -40.84 6.04 12.66
C GLU A 471 -40.36 7.50 12.54
N GLU A 472 -39.04 7.71 12.41
CA GLU A 472 -38.52 9.02 12.00
C GLU A 472 -38.30 9.04 10.49
N GLU A 473 -38.79 10.12 9.91
CA GLU A 473 -39.02 10.32 8.48
C GLU A 473 -37.71 10.72 7.78
N CYS A 474 -37.43 10.12 6.63
CA CYS A 474 -36.17 10.33 5.93
C CYS A 474 -36.16 11.72 5.25
N THR A 475 -35.37 12.65 5.80
CA THR A 475 -35.14 13.97 5.20
C THR A 475 -33.83 13.99 4.42
N GLU A 476 -33.94 14.19 3.11
CA GLU A 476 -32.79 14.38 2.21
C GLU A 476 -32.19 15.79 2.41
N VAL A 477 -30.89 15.89 2.69
CA VAL A 477 -30.14 17.16 2.65
C VAL A 477 -28.72 16.93 2.10
N ASP A 478 -28.53 17.40 0.86
CA ASP A 478 -27.34 17.85 0.12
C ASP A 478 -25.91 17.27 0.31
N ASP A 479 -25.22 17.25 -0.85
CA ASP A 479 -23.81 16.88 -1.07
C ASP A 479 -22.78 17.77 -0.32
N GLU A 480 -21.77 17.14 0.29
CA GLU A 480 -20.42 17.68 0.57
C GLU A 480 -19.43 16.49 0.69
N PRO A 481 -18.09 16.68 0.55
CA PRO A 481 -17.24 15.69 -0.12
C PRO A 481 -16.74 14.51 0.73
N VAL A 482 -16.60 13.38 0.03
CA VAL A 482 -16.08 12.08 0.48
C VAL A 482 -14.70 12.18 1.17
N ASP A 483 -14.64 11.99 2.50
CA ASP A 483 -13.38 11.80 3.25
C ASP A 483 -13.08 10.29 3.40
N LEU A 484 -11.98 9.84 2.78
CA LEU A 484 -11.57 8.43 2.77
C LEU A 484 -10.96 8.04 4.12
N LEU A 485 -11.72 7.48 5.07
CA LEU A 485 -11.18 6.64 6.18
C LEU A 485 -12.25 5.92 7.02
N ASP A 486 -12.42 4.62 6.74
CA ASP A 486 -13.10 3.61 7.60
C ASP A 486 -14.47 3.98 8.20
N ASP A 487 -15.41 4.41 7.33
CA ASP A 487 -16.82 4.49 7.71
C ASP A 487 -17.36 3.13 8.18
N SER A 488 -18.14 3.18 9.26
CA SER A 488 -18.58 2.03 10.03
C SER A 488 -19.65 1.19 9.31
N ILE A 489 -19.25 0.32 8.38
CA ILE A 489 -20.05 -0.88 8.07
C ILE A 489 -19.70 -1.99 9.05
N ASP A 490 -20.26 -1.80 10.23
CA ASP A 490 -20.38 -2.79 11.29
C ASP A 490 -20.86 -4.16 10.75
N PRO A 491 -20.32 -5.30 11.24
CA PRO A 491 -20.86 -6.61 10.93
C PRO A 491 -22.32 -6.69 11.42
N GLN A 492 -23.26 -6.75 10.48
CA GLN A 492 -24.70 -6.74 10.77
C GLN A 492 -25.16 -8.11 11.27
N ILE A 493 -25.00 -8.32 12.56
CA ILE A 493 -25.60 -9.43 13.30
C ILE A 493 -26.98 -9.00 13.74
N HIS A 494 -28.01 -9.61 13.15
CA HIS A 494 -29.38 -9.47 13.61
C HIS A 494 -29.64 -10.52 14.70
N VAL A 495 -30.24 -10.09 15.80
CA VAL A 495 -30.62 -10.95 16.93
C VAL A 495 -32.13 -10.94 17.03
N ASP A 496 -32.75 -12.01 16.54
CA ASP A 496 -34.08 -12.41 17.02
C ASP A 496 -33.89 -13.16 18.33
N GLY A 497 -34.83 -13.10 19.28
CA GLY A 497 -34.65 -13.64 20.64
C GLY A 497 -34.27 -15.13 20.76
N CYS A 498 -34.38 -15.91 19.67
CA CYS A 498 -33.98 -17.32 19.60
C CYS A 498 -32.88 -17.62 18.55
N CYS A 499 -32.42 -16.65 17.76
CA CYS A 499 -31.53 -16.87 16.62
C CYS A 499 -30.56 -15.71 16.37
N ILE A 500 -29.33 -16.05 15.97
CA ILE A 500 -28.29 -15.08 15.57
C ILE A 500 -27.85 -15.33 14.12
N LEU A 501 -27.41 -14.27 13.44
CA LEU A 501 -26.89 -14.33 12.06
C LEU A 501 -25.41 -13.93 12.01
N THR A 502 -24.59 -14.65 11.25
CA THR A 502 -23.20 -14.28 10.94
C THR A 502 -22.93 -14.32 9.43
N ASP A 503 -21.96 -13.53 8.97
CA ASP A 503 -21.50 -13.54 7.57
C ASP A 503 -20.23 -14.42 7.49
N GLU A 504 -20.29 -15.55 6.79
CA GLU A 504 -19.22 -16.56 6.78
C GLU A 504 -18.64 -16.81 5.38
N SER A 505 -17.37 -17.24 5.34
CA SER A 505 -16.71 -17.72 4.12
C SER A 505 -17.46 -18.92 3.51
N PRO A 506 -17.89 -18.87 2.23
CA PRO A 506 -18.60 -19.98 1.60
C PRO A 506 -17.78 -21.27 1.62
N ALA A 507 -16.47 -21.19 1.33
CA ALA A 507 -15.57 -22.34 1.36
C ALA A 507 -15.49 -22.98 2.75
N LEU A 508 -15.44 -22.17 3.81
CA LEU A 508 -15.37 -22.66 5.18
C LEU A 508 -16.67 -23.34 5.62
N VAL A 509 -17.83 -22.79 5.24
CA VAL A 509 -19.14 -23.42 5.50
C VAL A 509 -19.29 -24.73 4.69
N CYS A 510 -18.77 -24.80 3.47
CA CYS A 510 -18.74 -26.05 2.68
C CYS A 510 -17.94 -27.16 3.37
N LEU A 511 -16.81 -26.82 4.01
CA LEU A 511 -15.99 -27.79 4.74
C LEU A 511 -16.65 -28.26 6.05
N ALA A 512 -17.28 -27.34 6.80
CA ALA A 512 -17.90 -27.65 8.08
C ALA A 512 -19.29 -28.35 7.97
N PHE A 513 -20.11 -27.93 6.99
CA PHE A 513 -21.52 -28.36 6.86
C PHE A 513 -21.89 -28.68 5.39
N PRO A 514 -21.22 -29.64 4.74
CA PRO A 514 -21.37 -29.90 3.29
C PRO A 514 -22.79 -30.29 2.87
N LYS A 515 -23.51 -31.05 3.70
CA LYS A 515 -24.88 -31.52 3.39
C LYS A 515 -25.86 -30.34 3.36
N GLU A 516 -25.68 -29.41 4.28
CA GLU A 516 -26.49 -28.22 4.46
C GLU A 516 -26.24 -27.22 3.32
N VAL A 517 -25.02 -27.12 2.80
CA VAL A 517 -24.72 -26.35 1.58
C VAL A 517 -25.41 -26.94 0.35
N VAL A 518 -25.30 -28.26 0.14
CA VAL A 518 -25.97 -28.93 -1.00
C VAL A 518 -27.47 -28.70 -0.96
N LYS A 519 -28.11 -28.85 0.21
CA LYS A 519 -29.53 -28.56 0.41
C LYS A 519 -29.87 -27.10 0.09
N PHE A 520 -29.06 -26.14 0.57
CA PHE A 520 -29.27 -24.72 0.30
C PHE A 520 -29.19 -24.38 -1.20
N ILE A 521 -28.22 -24.96 -1.93
CA ILE A 521 -28.08 -24.78 -3.38
C ILE A 521 -29.30 -25.34 -4.12
N GLN A 522 -29.70 -26.58 -3.83
CA GLN A 522 -30.89 -27.20 -4.43
C GLN A 522 -32.17 -26.41 -4.17
N GLU A 523 -32.37 -25.92 -2.94
CA GLU A 523 -33.51 -25.06 -2.63
C GLU A 523 -33.49 -23.73 -3.39
N LYS A 524 -32.30 -23.14 -3.60
CA LYS A 524 -32.13 -21.91 -4.36
C LYS A 524 -32.45 -22.13 -5.84
N GLU A 525 -31.91 -23.19 -6.45
CA GLU A 525 -32.19 -23.57 -7.84
C GLU A 525 -33.68 -23.83 -8.05
N LEU A 526 -34.34 -24.58 -7.16
CA LEU A 526 -35.77 -24.83 -7.25
C LEU A 526 -36.61 -23.53 -7.15
N LYS A 527 -36.20 -22.58 -6.30
CA LYS A 527 -36.82 -21.25 -6.19
C LYS A 527 -36.61 -20.43 -7.47
N GLU A 528 -35.44 -20.50 -8.11
CA GLU A 528 -35.16 -19.84 -9.38
C GLU A 528 -35.93 -20.47 -10.55
N MET A 529 -36.02 -21.80 -10.64
CA MET A 529 -36.84 -22.51 -11.63
C MET A 529 -38.32 -22.14 -11.49
N LYS A 530 -38.86 -22.09 -10.26
CA LYS A 530 -40.24 -21.64 -10.00
C LYS A 530 -40.45 -20.20 -10.48
N ARG A 531 -39.53 -19.28 -10.16
CA ARG A 531 -39.58 -17.88 -10.64
C ARG A 531 -39.58 -17.79 -12.17
N ARG A 532 -38.71 -18.55 -12.85
CA ARG A 532 -38.66 -18.61 -14.34
C ARG A 532 -39.98 -19.12 -14.93
N LYS A 533 -40.58 -20.17 -14.36
CA LYS A 533 -41.91 -20.65 -14.79
C LYS A 533 -42.99 -19.60 -14.58
N THR A 534 -43.02 -18.92 -13.43
CA THR A 534 -44.00 -17.84 -13.19
C THR A 534 -43.80 -16.64 -14.11
N SER A 535 -42.56 -16.30 -14.50
CA SER A 535 -42.34 -15.23 -15.51
C SER A 535 -42.77 -15.66 -16.91
N MET A 536 -42.56 -16.92 -17.32
CA MET A 536 -43.02 -17.41 -18.63
C MET A 536 -44.56 -17.47 -18.71
N ILE A 537 -45.23 -17.96 -17.66
CA ILE A 537 -46.69 -17.98 -17.59
C ILE A 537 -47.28 -16.54 -17.63
N LYS A 538 -46.55 -15.55 -17.09
CA LYS A 538 -46.96 -14.13 -17.19
C LYS A 538 -46.74 -13.51 -18.57
N SER A 539 -45.80 -14.02 -19.39
CA SER A 539 -45.68 -13.60 -20.80
C SER A 539 -46.64 -14.34 -21.73
N GLU A 540 -47.02 -15.58 -21.42
CA GLU A 540 -48.02 -16.33 -22.19
C GLU A 540 -49.45 -15.86 -21.88
N GLY A 541 -49.74 -15.53 -20.62
CA GLY A 541 -51.02 -14.98 -20.17
C GLY A 541 -51.34 -13.54 -20.62
N SER A 542 -50.55 -12.95 -21.53
CA SER A 542 -50.83 -11.65 -22.16
C SER A 542 -51.15 -11.76 -23.66
N SER A 543 -51.35 -12.97 -24.19
CA SER A 543 -51.61 -13.20 -25.61
C SER A 543 -53.00 -13.77 -25.90
N GLU A 544 -54.06 -13.06 -25.48
CA GLU A 544 -55.39 -13.19 -26.12
C GLU A 544 -56.23 -11.92 -25.89
N MET A 545 -56.93 -11.46 -26.95
CA MET A 545 -57.81 -10.25 -27.01
C MET A 545 -57.11 -8.89 -26.81
N SER A 546 -56.60 -8.21 -27.84
CA SER A 546 -57.44 -7.54 -28.86
C SER A 546 -56.59 -6.83 -29.93
N GLU A 547 -57.07 -6.74 -31.16
CA GLU A 547 -56.43 -6.00 -32.26
C GLU A 547 -56.90 -4.53 -32.31
N LEU A 548 -55.96 -3.56 -32.40
CA LEU A 548 -55.89 -2.61 -33.53
C LEU A 548 -54.63 -1.68 -33.47
N SER A 549 -54.02 -1.45 -34.65
CA SER A 549 -53.15 -0.31 -35.04
C SER A 549 -51.88 0.09 -34.20
N LYS A 550 -50.73 -0.48 -34.61
CA LYS A 550 -49.37 0.10 -34.92
C LYS A 550 -49.01 1.58 -34.57
N PRO A 551 -47.71 1.98 -34.45
CA PRO A 551 -46.48 1.24 -34.80
C PRO A 551 -45.31 1.23 -33.78
N GLN A 552 -44.41 0.27 -34.00
CA GLN A 552 -42.98 0.17 -33.62
C GLN A 552 -42.34 1.26 -32.72
N GLY A 553 -41.95 0.84 -31.51
CA GLY A 553 -40.89 1.47 -30.70
C GLY A 553 -39.85 0.42 -30.29
N VAL A 554 -38.68 0.40 -30.94
CA VAL A 554 -37.55 -0.45 -30.54
C VAL A 554 -36.83 0.23 -29.37
N GLN A 555 -37.00 -0.27 -28.15
CA GLN A 555 -36.24 0.22 -27.00
C GLN A 555 -35.02 -0.67 -26.75
N LEU A 556 -33.87 -0.19 -27.26
CA LEU A 556 -32.56 -0.79 -27.04
C LEU A 556 -32.13 -0.70 -25.56
N SER A 557 -31.16 -1.53 -25.19
CA SER A 557 -30.59 -1.58 -23.85
C SER A 557 -30.05 -0.21 -23.39
N ILE A 558 -30.28 0.13 -22.11
CA ILE A 558 -29.56 1.23 -21.45
C ILE A 558 -28.10 0.80 -21.23
N THR A 559 -27.30 0.98 -22.28
CA THR A 559 -25.84 0.95 -22.28
C THR A 559 -25.23 2.25 -22.84
N GLU A 560 -26.07 3.24 -23.14
CA GLU A 560 -25.67 4.57 -23.59
C GLU A 560 -26.29 5.68 -22.73
N PHE A 561 -25.69 5.91 -21.55
CA PHE A 561 -25.77 7.19 -20.85
C PHE A 561 -24.36 7.58 -20.42
N TYR A 562 -24.02 8.86 -20.58
CA TYR A 562 -22.68 9.47 -20.40
C TYR A 562 -21.63 9.22 -21.50
N ARG A 563 -21.69 10.07 -22.55
CA ARG A 563 -20.49 10.68 -23.14
C ARG A 563 -20.48 12.18 -22.87
N SER A 564 -19.27 12.73 -22.75
CA SER A 564 -19.00 14.09 -22.27
C SER A 564 -19.39 15.20 -23.26
N THR A 565 -19.73 16.37 -22.73
CA THR A 565 -19.64 17.65 -23.46
C THR A 565 -18.83 18.68 -22.67
N LYS A 566 -17.61 18.92 -23.16
CA LYS A 566 -16.83 20.13 -22.86
C LYS A 566 -17.58 21.35 -23.38
N ILE A 567 -17.67 22.41 -22.58
CA ILE A 567 -18.03 23.75 -23.09
C ILE A 567 -16.74 24.48 -23.47
N GLN A 568 -16.69 25.02 -24.70
CA GLN A 568 -15.61 25.89 -25.18
C GLN A 568 -15.92 27.34 -24.82
N SER A 569 -14.93 28.07 -24.32
CA SER A 569 -14.99 29.52 -24.18
C SER A 569 -14.49 30.21 -25.46
N GLN A 570 -15.25 31.22 -25.93
CA GLN A 570 -14.78 32.23 -26.90
C GLN A 570 -14.43 33.54 -26.16
N ALA A 571 -13.90 34.54 -26.88
CA ALA A 571 -12.88 35.45 -26.34
C ALA A 571 -13.08 36.97 -26.57
N LYS A 572 -12.32 37.78 -25.79
CA LYS A 572 -12.01 39.24 -25.92
C LYS A 572 -13.14 40.23 -25.56
N PRO A 573 -12.89 41.54 -25.30
CA PRO A 573 -11.63 42.30 -25.03
C PRO A 573 -11.25 42.31 -23.52
N GLY A 574 -10.47 43.23 -22.91
CA GLY A 574 -9.57 44.31 -23.39
C GLY A 574 -9.63 45.65 -22.58
N GLU A 575 -8.50 46.37 -22.47
CA GLU A 575 -8.27 47.73 -21.89
C GLU A 575 -8.57 47.97 -20.38
N ASP A 576 -8.01 48.96 -19.66
CA ASP A 576 -6.59 49.32 -19.46
C ASP A 576 -6.41 50.22 -18.18
N LEU A 577 -5.16 50.43 -17.73
CA LEU A 577 -4.61 51.59 -16.98
C LEU A 577 -4.78 51.85 -15.45
N ALA A 578 -3.68 52.46 -14.93
CA ALA A 578 -3.44 53.20 -13.65
C ALA A 578 -3.43 52.41 -12.32
N LYS A 579 -2.28 52.14 -11.66
CA LYS A 579 -1.30 53.04 -10.97
C LYS A 579 -1.88 53.89 -9.83
N LEU A 580 -1.41 53.62 -8.60
CA LEU A 580 -0.82 54.65 -7.70
C LEU A 580 -0.06 54.01 -6.52
N SER A 581 1.00 54.69 -6.08
CA SER A 581 1.88 54.38 -4.95
C SER A 581 1.41 55.04 -3.66
N TYR A 582 1.88 54.60 -2.47
CA TYR A 582 2.59 55.43 -1.47
C TYR A 582 2.93 54.64 -0.17
N ASN A 583 4.16 54.81 0.31
CA ASN A 583 4.68 54.53 1.67
C ASN A 583 4.88 55.90 2.39
N PRO A 584 5.38 56.01 3.64
CA PRO A 584 5.24 55.21 4.87
C PRO A 584 4.77 56.10 6.08
N GLY A 585 4.70 55.58 7.31
CA GLY A 585 4.43 56.44 8.51
C GLY A 585 4.55 55.75 9.88
N ASP A 586 5.50 56.24 10.69
CA ASP A 586 5.94 55.81 12.05
C ASP A 586 4.89 55.95 13.19
N GLY A 587 5.12 55.32 14.35
CA GLY A 587 4.22 55.39 15.53
C GLY A 587 4.54 54.49 16.73
N SER A 588 5.67 54.68 17.41
CA SER A 588 6.09 53.94 18.63
C SER A 588 5.20 54.14 19.87
N SER A 589 4.87 53.07 20.62
CA SER A 589 4.96 53.07 22.10
C SER A 589 5.05 51.65 22.72
N LYS A 590 5.56 51.57 23.96
CA LYS A 590 6.03 50.34 24.63
C LYS A 590 5.00 49.75 25.58
N GLN A 591 4.89 48.42 25.66
CA GLN A 591 4.74 47.75 26.96
C GLN A 591 5.27 46.30 26.97
N LYS A 592 6.03 45.96 28.03
CA LYS A 592 6.61 44.63 28.25
C LYS A 592 5.51 43.62 28.60
N ARG A 593 5.50 42.46 27.95
CA ARG A 593 4.92 41.22 28.51
C ARG A 593 5.97 40.12 28.54
N LYS A 594 5.99 39.36 29.64
CA LYS A 594 6.89 38.22 29.86
C LYS A 594 6.64 37.16 28.79
N VAL A 595 7.71 36.60 28.22
CA VAL A 595 7.63 35.50 27.27
C VAL A 595 7.19 34.24 28.02
N SER A 596 5.92 33.89 27.89
CA SER A 596 5.44 32.52 28.09
C SER A 596 6.01 31.63 26.99
N SER A 597 6.41 30.40 27.33
CA SER A 597 6.93 29.41 26.39
C SER A 597 6.04 29.23 25.15
N PRO A 598 6.63 29.07 23.94
CA PRO A 598 5.86 28.87 22.72
C PRO A 598 5.25 27.46 22.71
N ASN A 599 3.97 27.39 23.08
CA ASN A 599 3.17 26.18 22.94
C ASN A 599 3.08 25.79 21.45
N LEU A 600 3.88 24.81 21.02
CA LEU A 600 3.93 24.35 19.63
C LEU A 600 2.53 24.04 19.08
N SER A 601 2.27 24.50 17.87
CA SER A 601 0.97 24.40 17.23
C SER A 601 0.55 22.92 17.07
N LYS A 602 -0.77 22.66 17.06
CA LYS A 602 -1.29 21.30 16.84
C LYS A 602 -0.82 20.68 15.51
N ALA A 603 -0.42 21.48 14.52
CA ALA A 603 0.14 21.00 13.26
C ALA A 603 1.59 20.48 13.40
N VAL A 604 2.41 21.07 14.27
CA VAL A 604 3.76 20.55 14.59
C VAL A 604 3.65 19.24 15.37
N ARG A 605 2.69 19.13 16.29
CA ARG A 605 2.44 17.89 17.04
C ARG A 605 2.04 16.70 16.15
N ARG A 606 1.39 16.95 15.00
CA ARG A 606 0.96 15.91 14.04
C ARG A 606 2.09 15.24 13.27
N ARG A 607 3.31 15.81 13.27
CA ARG A 607 4.47 15.26 12.52
C ARG A 607 5.51 14.57 13.40
N LEU A 608 5.28 14.43 14.69
CA LEU A 608 6.22 13.78 15.61
C LEU A 608 6.38 12.27 15.38
N PHE A 609 5.36 11.63 14.82
CA PHE A 609 5.29 10.19 14.65
C PHE A 609 5.81 9.70 13.28
N PHE A 610 5.81 10.57 12.27
CA PHE A 610 6.20 10.28 10.89
C PHE A 610 6.92 11.50 10.25
N GLY A 611 7.67 12.22 11.07
CA GLY A 611 8.57 13.29 10.64
C GLY A 611 9.84 12.68 10.10
#